data_AF-A0A3D5ZHB6-F1
#
_entry.id   AF-A0A3D5ZHB6-F1
#
_cell.length_a   1.000
_cell.length_b   1.000
_cell.length_c   1.000
_cell.angle_alpha   90.00
_cell.angle_beta   90.00
_cell.angle_gamma   90.00
#
_symmetry.space_group_name_H-M   'P 1'
#
loop_
_entity.id
_entity.type
_entity.pdbx_description
1 polymer ?
#
loop_
_entity_poly.entity_id
_entity_poly.type
_entity_poly.pdbx_seq_one_letter_code
_entity_poly.pdbx_strand_id
1 'polypeptide(L)' 'FVAAVEDATGHKLSVDLQPLQPGDVLETRAEIHRLSQLVGFKPATKLQAGIKKTADWYRGFYGVS' A
#
# COMPACT_ATOMS: atom_id res chain seq x y z
N PHE A 1 -7.03 1.90 1.06
CA PHE A 1 -5.64 2.18 1.48
C PHE A 1 -5.61 2.79 2.88
N VAL A 2 -6.23 3.97 3.09
CA VAL A 2 -6.33 4.66 4.40
C VAL A 2 -6.66 3.71 5.55
N ALA A 3 -7.76 2.94 5.48
CA ALA A 3 -8.15 2.01 6.55
C ALA A 3 -7.05 1.00 6.91
N ALA A 4 -6.32 0.46 5.92
CA ALA A 4 -5.24 -0.48 6.17
C ALA A 4 -4.02 0.19 6.82
N VAL A 5 -3.82 1.49 6.61
CA VAL A 5 -2.81 2.28 7.33
C VAL A 5 -3.27 2.53 8.76
N GLU A 6 -4.52 2.95 8.98
CA GLU A 6 -5.08 3.12 10.32
C GLU A 6 -4.98 1.84 11.16
N ASP A 7 -5.29 0.68 10.56
CA ASP A 7 -5.17 -0.62 11.23
C ASP A 7 -3.71 -0.96 11.57
N ALA A 8 -2.75 -0.58 10.71
CA ALA A 8 -1.33 -0.86 10.91
C ALA A 8 -0.65 0.08 11.92
N THR A 9 -1.16 1.31 12.06
CA THR A 9 -0.65 2.32 12.99
C THR A 9 -1.41 2.36 14.30
N GLY A 10 -2.66 1.90 14.33
CA GLY A 10 -3.56 2.06 15.48
C GLY A 10 -4.12 3.48 15.63
N HIS A 11 -3.90 4.36 14.64
CA HIS A 11 -4.32 5.75 14.69
C HIS A 11 -5.38 6.05 13.64
N LYS A 12 -6.48 6.66 14.07
CA LYS A 12 -7.48 7.21 13.16
C LYS A 12 -6.96 8.49 12.52
N LEU A 13 -7.03 8.53 11.19
CA LEU A 13 -6.54 9.63 10.40
C LEU A 13 -7.66 10.65 10.18
N SER A 14 -7.36 11.93 10.40
CA SER A 14 -8.21 13.01 9.87
C SER A 14 -7.84 13.21 8.41
N VAL A 15 -8.68 12.68 7.51
CA VAL A 15 -8.41 12.71 6.07
C VAL A 15 -8.91 14.03 5.49
N ASP A 16 -7.98 14.84 5.00
CA ASP A 16 -8.26 16.02 4.20
C ASP A 16 -8.03 15.69 2.72
N LEU A 17 -9.12 15.61 1.94
CA LEU A 17 -9.07 15.25 0.53
C LEU A 17 -8.77 16.49 -0.31
N GLN A 18 -7.51 16.63 -0.69
CA GLN A 18 -7.05 17.68 -1.58
C GLN A 18 -7.40 17.38 -3.06
N PRO A 19 -7.45 18.41 -3.92
CA PRO A 19 -7.63 18.21 -5.36
C PRO A 19 -6.54 17.31 -5.97
N LEU A 20 -6.87 16.67 -7.08
CA LEU A 20 -5.91 15.87 -7.86
C LEU A 20 -4.69 16.71 -8.22
N GLN A 21 -3.51 16.15 -8.00
CA GLN A 21 -2.29 16.83 -8.35
C GLN A 21 -2.06 16.76 -9.87
N PRO A 22 -1.40 17.77 -10.47
CA PRO A 22 -1.05 17.71 -11.88
C PRO A 22 -0.22 16.45 -12.19
N GLY A 23 -0.72 15.62 -13.12
CA GLY A 23 -0.08 14.35 -13.49
C GLY A 23 -0.68 13.11 -12.82
N ASP A 24 -1.58 13.28 -11.85
CA ASP A 24 -2.35 12.15 -11.31
C ASP A 24 -3.31 11.58 -12.35
N VAL A 25 -3.39 10.26 -12.38
CA VAL A 25 -4.38 9.48 -13.11
C VAL A 25 -5.29 8.81 -12.09
N LEU A 26 -6.61 8.97 -12.27
CA LEU A 26 -7.63 8.53 -11.31
C LEU A 26 -7.50 7.06 -10.91
N GLU A 27 -7.20 6.21 -11.89
CA GLU A 27 -6.97 4.79 -11.65
C GLU A 27 -6.09 4.20 -12.74
N THR A 28 -5.11 3.40 -12.33
CA THR A 28 -4.34 2.55 -13.23
C THR A 28 -4.19 1.17 -12.60
N ARG A 29 -4.18 0.15 -13.46
CA ARG A 29 -3.98 -1.24 -13.04
C ARG A 29 -3.08 -1.93 -14.05
N ALA A 30 -2.14 -2.72 -13.57
CA ALA A 30 -1.29 -3.54 -14.43
C ALA A 30 -2.01 -4.82 -14.83
N GLU A 31 -2.09 -5.09 -16.12
CA GLU A 31 -2.41 -6.41 -16.67
C GLU A 31 -1.16 -7.29 -16.52
N ILE A 32 -1.26 -8.40 -15.78
CA ILE A 32 -0.10 -9.26 -15.44
C ILE A 32 -0.25 -10.71 -15.91
N HIS A 33 -1.30 -11.04 -16.66
CA HIS A 33 -1.58 -12.40 -17.14
C HIS A 33 -0.43 -12.94 -17.98
N ARG A 34 0.05 -12.15 -18.96
CA ARG A 34 1.17 -12.57 -19.84
C ARG A 34 2.42 -12.90 -19.05
N LEU A 35 2.83 -12.02 -18.13
CA LEU A 35 4.03 -12.25 -17.31
C LEU A 35 3.83 -13.47 -16.40
N SER A 36 2.67 -13.58 -15.76
CA SER A 36 2.35 -14.69 -14.87
C SER A 36 2.41 -16.04 -15.59
N GLN A 37 1.98 -16.12 -16.85
CA GLN A 37 2.06 -17.32 -17.68
C GLN A 37 3.51 -17.66 -18.07
N LEU A 38 4.33 -16.66 -18.36
CA LEU A 38 5.72 -16.85 -18.78
C LEU A 38 6.63 -17.33 -17.65
N VAL A 39 6.45 -16.83 -16.44
CA VAL A 39 7.38 -17.08 -15.32
C VAL A 39 6.76 -17.88 -14.16
N GLY A 40 5.45 -18.18 -14.22
CA GLY A 40 4.75 -18.95 -13.19
C GLY A 40 4.56 -18.21 -11.85
N PHE A 41 4.92 -16.93 -11.78
CA PHE A 41 4.80 -16.12 -10.56
C PHE A 41 3.47 -15.39 -10.49
N LYS A 42 2.85 -15.36 -9.31
CA LYS A 42 1.68 -14.54 -8.99
C LYS A 42 1.89 -13.88 -7.62
N PRO A 43 1.81 -12.53 -7.52
CA PRO A 43 1.85 -11.87 -6.22
C PRO A 43 0.70 -12.34 -5.33
N ALA A 44 1.01 -12.80 -4.12
CA ALA A 44 0.02 -13.31 -3.17
C ALA A 44 -0.01 -12.51 -1.84
N THR A 45 0.85 -11.49 -1.70
CA THR A 45 0.86 -10.65 -0.50
C THR A 45 -0.40 -9.78 -0.46
N LYS A 46 -1.21 -9.97 0.57
CA LYS A 46 -2.36 -9.09 0.84
C LYS A 46 -1.89 -7.68 1.16
N LEU A 47 -2.63 -6.67 0.70
CA LEU A 47 -2.31 -5.26 0.93
C LEU A 47 -2.09 -4.95 2.42
N GLN A 48 -2.96 -5.44 3.30
CA GLN A 48 -2.89 -5.24 4.74
C GLN A 48 -1.58 -5.81 5.33
N ALA A 49 -1.17 -6.99 4.86
CA ALA A 49 0.07 -7.61 5.32
C ALA A 49 1.30 -6.81 4.86
N GLY A 50 1.28 -6.29 3.63
CA GLY A 50 2.34 -5.42 3.10
C GLY A 50 2.47 -4.10 3.87
N ILE A 51 1.34 -3.43 4.11
CA ILE A 51 1.31 -2.17 4.87
C ILE A 51 1.79 -2.40 6.31
N LYS A 52 1.32 -3.44 7.00
CA LYS A 52 1.78 -3.76 8.35
C LYS A 52 3.29 -3.98 8.42
N LYS A 53 3.86 -4.80 7.52
CA LYS A 53 5.30 -5.04 7.47
C LYS A 53 6.10 -3.75 7.24
N THR A 54 5.57 -2.86 6.40
CA THR A 54 6.20 -1.55 6.12
C THR A 54 6.18 -0.67 7.36
N ALA A 55 5.05 -0.58 8.07
CA ALA A 55 4.93 0.18 9.31
C ALA A 55 5.85 -0.39 10.42
N ASP A 56 5.91 -1.71 10.57
CA ASP A 56 6.80 -2.37 11.53
C ASP A 56 8.27 -2.09 11.23
N TRP A 57 8.67 -2.17 9.96
CA TRP A 57 10.01 -1.81 9.52
C TRP A 57 10.33 -0.33 9.82
N TYR A 58 9.41 0.58 9.50
CA TYR A 58 9.60 2.01 9.72
C TYR A 58 9.82 2.33 11.21
N ARG A 59 8.96 1.79 12.09
CA ARG A 59 9.08 1.92 13.54
C ARG A 59 10.41 1.37 14.06
N GLY A 60 10.80 0.17 13.61
CA GLY A 60 12.06 -0.45 13.99
C GLY A 60 13.29 0.30 13.51
N PHE A 61 13.24 0.88 12.31
CA PHE A 61 14.36 1.62 11.72
C PHE A 61 14.56 3.00 12.36
N TYR A 62 13.47 3.76 12.57
CA TYR A 62 13.53 5.10 13.13
C TYR A 62 13.40 5.16 14.66
N GLY A 63 13.11 4.03 15.32
CA GLY A 63 12.94 3.97 16.78
C GLY A 63 11.70 4.72 17.28
N VAL A 64 10.67 4.83 16.45
CA VAL A 64 9.42 5.54 16.78
C VAL A 64 8.34 4.54 17.17
N SER A 65 7.55 4.87 18.20
CA SER A 65 6.44 4.06 18.70
C SER A 65 5.12 4.47 18.09
#